data_AF-A0A211YRR1-F1
#
_entry.id   AF-A0A211YRR1-F1
#
_cell.length_a   1.000
_cell.length_b   1.000
_cell.length_c   1.000
_cell.angle_alpha   90.00
_cell.angle_beta   90.00
_cell.angle_gamma   90.00
#
_symmetry.space_group_name_H-M   'P 1'
#
loop_
_entity.id
_entity.type
_entity.pdbx_description
1 polymer ?
#
loop_
_entity_poly.entity_id
_entity_poly.type
_entity_poly.pdbx_seq_one_letter_code
_entity_poly.pdbx_strand_id
1 'polypeptide(L)' 'MADVAVRPGLTRDTIAGMAWVLLRLRGCMAPGELLEELRRVGVEVGRNRLTRVLLEYNGRLYKRVKEGSTVRYCAVEEV' A
#
# COMPACT_ATOMS: atom_id res chain seq x y z
N MET A 1 -30.11 -10.24 -10.42
CA MET A 1 -29.24 -9.30 -9.67
C MET A 1 -28.29 -10.15 -8.86
N ALA A 2 -27.00 -10.13 -9.19
CA ALA A 2 -26.01 -10.89 -8.43
C ALA A 2 -25.65 -10.08 -7.18
N ASP A 3 -26.08 -10.54 -6.02
CA ASP A 3 -25.56 -10.13 -4.71
C ASP A 3 -24.07 -10.47 -4.65
N VAL A 4 -23.22 -9.53 -5.03
CA VAL A 4 -21.77 -9.64 -4.86
C VAL A 4 -21.45 -9.31 -3.41
N ALA A 5 -21.72 -10.27 -2.52
CA ALA A 5 -21.19 -10.27 -1.17
C ALA A 5 -19.69 -10.60 -1.23
N VAL A 6 -18.85 -9.63 -1.61
CA VAL A 6 -17.39 -9.76 -1.53
C VAL A 6 -16.89 -8.77 -0.50
N ARG A 7 -16.75 -9.19 0.76
CA ARG A 7 -15.65 -8.70 1.59
C ARG A 7 -14.98 -9.81 2.42
N PRO A 8 -14.49 -10.91 1.80
CA PRO A 8 -13.35 -11.61 2.38
C PRO A 8 -12.19 -10.60 2.42
N GLY A 9 -11.60 -10.40 3.59
CA GLY A 9 -10.62 -9.34 3.81
C GLY A 9 -9.54 -9.33 2.71
N LEU A 10 -9.31 -8.17 2.10
CA LEU A 10 -8.40 -7.97 0.96
C LEU A 10 -7.14 -8.82 1.09
N THR A 11 -6.76 -9.54 0.04
CA THR A 11 -5.55 -10.37 0.07
C THR A 11 -4.31 -9.48 0.19
N ARG A 12 -3.19 -10.07 0.64
CA ARG A 12 -1.92 -9.34 0.76
C ARG A 12 -1.49 -8.76 -0.59
N ASP A 13 -1.59 -9.53 -1.66
CA ASP A 13 -1.27 -9.09 -3.02
C ASP A 13 -2.15 -7.95 -3.51
N THR A 14 -3.46 -7.97 -3.21
CA THR A 14 -4.36 -6.87 -3.61
C THR A 14 -4.02 -5.58 -2.88
N ILE A 15 -3.80 -5.65 -1.56
CA ILE A 15 -3.33 -4.48 -0.78
C ILE A 15 -2.01 -3.99 -1.38
N ALA A 16 -1.13 -4.93 -1.74
CA ALA A 16 0.18 -4.59 -2.25
C ALA A 16 0.10 -3.84 -3.60
N GLY A 17 -0.67 -4.37 -4.54
CA GLY A 17 -0.90 -3.75 -5.84
C GLY A 17 -1.55 -2.37 -5.72
N MET A 18 -2.58 -2.22 -4.88
CA MET A 18 -3.25 -0.93 -4.68
C MET A 18 -2.33 0.11 -4.05
N ALA A 19 -1.55 -0.27 -3.04
CA ALA A 19 -0.54 0.58 -2.44
C ALA A 19 0.53 1.00 -3.46
N TRP A 20 0.97 0.08 -4.33
CA TRP A 20 1.93 0.38 -5.39
C TRP A 20 1.39 1.39 -6.40
N VAL A 21 0.16 1.20 -6.88
CA VAL A 21 -0.51 2.14 -7.80
C VAL A 21 -0.59 3.53 -7.18
N LEU A 22 -0.99 3.62 -5.90
CA LEU A 22 -1.07 4.92 -5.21
C LEU A 22 0.30 5.60 -5.12
N LEU A 23 1.35 4.87 -4.72
CA LEU A 23 2.71 5.40 -4.65
C LEU A 23 3.25 5.83 -6.01
N ARG A 24 2.85 5.15 -7.10
CA ARG A 24 3.24 5.52 -8.47
C ARG A 24 2.55 6.80 -8.93
N LEU A 25 1.26 6.97 -8.60
CA LEU A 25 0.48 8.13 -9.02
C LEU A 25 0.75 9.39 -8.20
N ARG A 26 1.06 9.23 -6.91
CA ARG A 26 1.09 10.34 -5.94
C ARG A 26 2.48 10.56 -5.33
N GLY A 27 3.43 9.70 -5.65
CA GLY A 27 4.80 9.77 -5.13
C GLY A 27 5.01 9.01 -3.82
N CYS A 28 6.22 9.15 -3.28
CA CYS A 28 6.65 8.43 -2.09
C CYS A 28 5.92 8.90 -0.83
N MET A 29 5.43 7.96 -0.02
CA MET A 29 4.65 8.27 1.18
C MET A 29 5.11 7.50 2.40
N ALA A 30 4.91 8.09 3.58
CA ALA A 30 5.02 7.36 4.83
C ALA A 30 3.89 6.33 4.95
N PRO A 31 4.07 5.24 5.72
CA PRO A 31 3.01 4.24 5.92
C PRO A 31 1.69 4.80 6.45
N GLY A 32 1.75 5.89 7.22
CA GLY A 32 0.55 6.58 7.72
C GLY A 32 -0.21 7.29 6.61
N GLU A 33 0.49 8.08 5.78
CA GLU A 33 -0.10 8.80 4.64
C GLU A 33 -0.71 7.81 3.63
N LEU A 34 0.01 6.73 3.33
CA LEU A 34 -0.46 5.68 2.43
C LEU A 34 -1.70 4.96 2.97
N LEU A 35 -1.79 4.77 4.28
CA LEU A 35 -2.96 4.20 4.95
C LEU A 35 -4.19 5.09 4.78
N GLU A 36 -4.02 6.40 4.90
CA GLU A 36 -5.11 7.37 4.69
C GLU A 36 -5.56 7.41 3.24
N GLU A 37 -4.63 7.40 2.28
CA GLU A 37 -4.96 7.34 0.85
C GLU A 37 -5.70 6.05 0.48
N LEU A 38 -5.27 4.90 1.03
CA LEU A 38 -5.99 3.63 0.86
C LEU A 38 -7.43 3.73 1.39
N ARG A 39 -7.63 4.31 2.57
CA ARG A 39 -8.98 4.53 3.11
C ARG A 39 -9.83 5.43 2.22
N ARG A 40 -9.25 6.50 1.66
CA ARG A 40 -9.95 7.43 0.74
C ARG A 40 -10.46 6.74 -0.52
N VAL A 41 -9.74 5.72 -1.01
CA VAL A 41 -10.17 4.90 -2.16
C VAL A 41 -11.02 3.68 -1.78
N GLY A 42 -11.50 3.63 -0.54
CA GLY A 42 -12.38 2.57 -0.03
C GLY A 42 -11.66 1.28 0.40
N VAL A 43 -10.34 1.32 0.56
CA VAL A 43 -9.52 0.21 1.05
C VAL A 43 -9.32 0.32 2.55
N GLU A 44 -10.08 -0.47 3.29
CA GLU A 44 -9.91 -0.61 4.74
C GLU A 44 -8.84 -1.66 5.07
N VAL A 45 -7.65 -1.17 5.42
CA VAL A 45 -6.54 -2.01 5.90
C VAL A 45 -6.10 -1.55 7.29
N GLY A 46 -5.71 -2.50 8.15
CA GLY A 46 -5.10 -2.18 9.44
C GLY A 46 -3.65 -1.75 9.28
N ARG A 47 -3.19 -0.79 10.10
CA ARG A 47 -1.81 -0.26 10.05
C ARG A 47 -0.75 -1.37 10.06
N ASN A 48 -0.86 -2.32 10.98
CA ASN A 48 0.08 -3.44 11.10
C ASN A 48 0.10 -4.32 9.84
N ARG A 49 -1.06 -4.50 9.20
CA ARG A 49 -1.20 -5.29 7.98
C ARG A 49 -0.55 -4.59 6.79
N LEU A 50 -0.79 -3.29 6.63
CA LEU A 50 -0.13 -2.48 5.61
C LEU A 50 1.39 -2.47 5.81
N THR A 51 1.87 -2.25 7.04
CA THR A 51 3.32 -2.26 7.32
C THR A 51 3.96 -3.60 7.00
N ARG A 52 3.30 -4.73 7.31
CA ARG A 52 3.80 -6.06 6.92
C ARG A 52 3.88 -6.21 5.40
N VAL A 53 2.84 -5.80 4.67
CA VAL A 53 2.84 -5.84 3.20
C VAL A 53 3.97 -4.97 2.63
N LEU A 54 4.14 -3.75 3.12
CA LEU A 54 5.21 -2.86 2.68
C LEU A 54 6.60 -3.44 2.91
N LEU A 55 6.80 -4.18 4.01
CA LEU A 55 8.06 -4.87 4.29
C LEU A 55 8.24 -6.13 3.43
N GLU A 56 7.20 -6.94 3.28
CA GLU A 56 7.22 -8.22 2.54
C GLU A 56 7.51 -8.02 1.04
N TYR A 57 7.01 -6.93 0.45
CA TYR A 57 7.23 -6.60 -0.97
C TYR A 57 8.27 -5.50 -1.19
N ASN A 58 9.05 -5.13 -0.17
CA ASN A 58 10.17 -4.21 -0.31
C ASN A 58 11.25 -4.83 -1.22
N GLY A 59 11.81 -4.03 -2.13
CA GLY A 59 12.72 -4.47 -3.18
C GLY A 59 12.04 -5.13 -4.39
N ARG A 60 10.72 -5.37 -4.33
CA ARG A 60 9.94 -5.89 -5.46
C ARG A 60 8.96 -4.85 -5.97
N LEU A 61 7.98 -4.48 -5.14
CA LEU A 61 7.01 -3.43 -5.48
C LEU A 61 7.42 -2.11 -4.86
N TYR A 62 8.06 -2.11 -3.68
CA TYR A 62 8.36 -0.88 -2.96
C TYR A 62 9.84 -0.67 -2.79
N LYS A 63 10.24 0.60 -2.78
CA LYS A 63 11.54 1.02 -2.31
C LYS A 63 11.37 1.81 -1.03
N ARG A 64 11.94 1.30 0.07
CA ARG A 64 12.04 2.04 1.32
C ARG A 64 13.11 3.14 1.20
N VAL A 65 12.72 4.38 1.46
CA VAL A 65 13.59 5.56 1.47
C VAL A 65 13.55 6.18 2.87
N LYS A 66 14.72 6.59 3.37
CA LYS A 66 14.82 7.30 4.65
C LYS A 66 15.11 8.77 4.34
N GLU A 67 14.18 9.65 4.69
CA GLU A 67 14.34 11.10 4.59
C GLU A 67 14.40 11.67 6.02
N GLY A 68 15.61 11.99 6.48
CA GLY A 68 15.85 12.42 7.85
C GLY A 68 15.44 11.35 8.88
N SER A 69 14.49 11.70 9.75
CA SER A 69 13.90 10.79 10.75
C SER A 69 12.72 9.96 10.21
N THR A 70 12.25 10.23 9.00
CA THR A 70 11.01 9.66 8.46
C THR A 70 11.31 8.57 7.44
N VAL A 71 10.56 7.47 7.52
CA VAL A 71 10.62 6.39 6.54
C VAL A 71 9.46 6.55 5.56
N ARG A 72 9.79 6.61 4.27
CA ARG A 72 8.84 6.63 3.16
C ARG A 72 9.01 5.40 2.27
N TYR A 73 7.96 5.06 1.55
CA TYR A 73 7.93 4.00 0.57
C TYR A 73 7.60 4.63 -0.78
N CYS A 74 8.37 4.27 -1.80
CA CYS A 74 8.14 4.65 -3.20
C CYS A 74 7.74 3.41 -4.01
N ALA A 75 7.00 3.58 -5.09
CA ALA A 75 6.83 2.52 -6.07
C ALA A 75 8.15 2.22 -6.78
N VAL A 76 8.46 0.94 -6.97
CA VAL A 76 9.50 0.50 -7.91
C VAL A 76 8.90 0.55 -9.31
N GLU A 77 9.57 1.20 -10.25
CA GLU A 77 9.07 1.36 -11.62
C GLU A 77 9.51 0.23 -12.56
N GLU A 78 10.47 -0.61 -12.14
CA GLU A 78 11.01 -1.76 -12.89
C GLU A 78 10.11 -3.02 -12.86
N VAL A 79 8.83 -2.87 -12.47
CA VAL A 79 7.85 -3.97 -12.34
C VAL A 79 6.97 -4.07 -13.57
#